data_AF-A0A7G9Z283-F1
#
_entry.id   AF-A0A7G9Z283-F1
#
_cell.length_a   1.000
_cell.length_b   1.000
_cell.length_c   1.000
_cell.angle_alpha   90.00
_cell.angle_beta   90.00
_cell.angle_gamma   90.00
#
_symmetry.space_group_name_H-M   'P 1'
#
loop_
_entity.id
_entity.type
_entity.pdbx_description
1 polymer ?
#
loop_
_entity_poly.entity_id
_entity_poly.type
_entity_poly.pdbx_seq_one_letter_code
_entity_poly.pdbx_strand_id
1 'polypeptide(L)' 'MAEEKQSEQVIRHEPISIRQEPELKITLNRGQRGGYGWDIQYSGTDKKELLHAIGEADRELREKYLSEGLCPPK' A
#
# COMPACT_ATOMS: atom_id res chain seq x y z
N MET A 1 21.77 21.03 56.24
CA MET A 1 22.37 20.31 55.10
C MET A 1 21.27 19.42 54.55
N ALA A 2 20.62 19.82 53.45
CA ALA A 2 19.50 19.09 52.87
C ALA A 2 20.03 18.25 51.72
N GLU A 3 19.85 16.94 51.80
CA GLU A 3 20.32 15.97 50.83
C GLU A 3 19.31 15.91 49.68
N GLU A 4 19.68 16.49 48.54
CA GLU A 4 18.88 16.47 47.32
C GLU A 4 18.89 15.05 46.74
N LYS A 5 17.80 14.29 46.96
CA LYS A 5 17.60 12.98 46.33
C LYS A 5 17.41 13.17 44.82
N GLN A 6 18.45 12.87 44.05
CA GLN A 6 18.37 12.74 42.60
C GLN A 6 17.46 11.55 42.27
N SER A 7 16.31 11.84 41.67
CA SER A 7 15.39 10.83 41.15
C SER A 7 15.97 10.20 39.89
N GLU A 8 16.32 8.91 39.95
CA GLU A 8 16.70 8.11 38.79
C GLU A 8 15.52 7.99 37.82
N GLN A 9 15.67 8.56 36.62
CA GLN A 9 14.68 8.48 35.55
C GLN A 9 14.94 7.22 34.72
N VAL A 10 14.04 6.23 34.80
CA VAL A 10 14.14 4.98 34.02
C VAL A 10 13.33 5.13 32.72
N ILE A 11 14.02 5.28 31.58
CA ILE A 11 13.39 5.30 30.25
C ILE A 11 13.16 3.85 29.80
N ARG A 12 11.89 3.47 29.58
CA ARG A 12 11.52 2.15 29.02
C ARG A 12 11.14 2.31 27.55
N HIS A 13 11.86 1.62 26.67
CA HIS A 13 11.48 1.52 25.27
C HIS A 13 10.52 0.33 25.10
N GLU A 14 9.23 0.60 24.98
CA GLU A 14 8.26 -0.42 24.58
C GLU A 14 8.33 -0.64 23.05
N PRO A 15 8.46 -1.90 22.59
CA PRO A 15 8.38 -2.20 21.16
C PRO A 15 6.93 -2.02 20.71
N ILE A 16 6.63 -0.87 20.09
CA ILE A 16 5.36 -0.64 19.41
C ILE A 16 5.37 -1.53 18.16
N SER A 17 4.64 -2.63 18.23
CA SER A 17 4.35 -3.47 17.06
C SER A 17 3.31 -2.74 16.21
N ILE A 18 3.76 -1.81 15.37
CA ILE A 18 2.91 -1.17 14.37
C ILE A 18 2.51 -2.28 13.39
N ARG A 19 1.30 -2.80 13.51
CA ARG A 19 0.71 -3.64 12.46
C ARG A 19 0.65 -2.76 11.22
N GLN A 20 1.48 -3.07 10.22
CA GLN A 20 1.38 -2.43 8.92
C GLN A 20 0.02 -2.81 8.36
N GLU A 21 -0.89 -1.83 8.28
CA GLU A 21 -2.19 -2.03 7.64
C GLU A 21 -1.97 -2.42 6.18
N PRO A 22 -2.81 -3.30 5.62
CA PRO A 22 -2.62 -3.72 4.25
C PRO A 22 -2.81 -2.54 3.29
N GLU A 23 -1.74 -2.22 2.55
CA GLU A 23 -1.73 -1.11 1.60
C GLU A 23 -1.79 -1.66 0.17
N LEU A 24 -2.77 -1.18 -0.62
CA LEU A 24 -2.87 -1.44 -2.06
C LEU A 24 -2.40 -0.21 -2.83
N LYS A 25 -1.36 -0.38 -3.64
CA LYS A 25 -0.80 0.65 -4.52
C LYS A 25 -0.92 0.21 -5.97
N ILE A 26 -1.51 1.05 -6.81
CA ILE A 26 -1.69 0.79 -8.24
C ILE A 26 -1.00 1.91 -9.02
N THR A 27 -0.10 1.54 -9.93
CA THR A 27 0.59 2.48 -10.82
C THR A 27 0.17 2.23 -12.27
N LEU A 28 -0.55 3.18 -12.86
CA LEU A 28 -0.94 3.12 -14.28
C LEU A 28 0.17 3.68 -15.16
N ASN A 29 0.64 2.88 -16.12
CA ASN A 29 1.67 3.23 -17.08
C ASN A 29 1.08 3.28 -18.49
N ARG A 30 1.20 4.44 -19.15
CA ARG A 30 0.83 4.58 -20.58
C ARG A 30 2.04 4.27 -21.45
N GLY A 31 1.97 3.19 -22.22
CA GLY A 31 2.99 2.78 -23.15
C GLY A 31 3.10 3.71 -24.37
N GLN A 32 4.30 3.78 -24.96
CA GLN A 32 4.61 4.67 -26.09
C GLN A 32 3.75 4.45 -27.33
N ARG A 33 3.17 3.25 -27.51
CA ARG A 33 2.28 2.91 -28.65
C ARG A 33 0.79 3.10 -28.31
N GLY A 34 0.47 3.83 -27.25
CA GLY A 34 -0.91 4.13 -26.84
C GLY A 34 -1.61 3.06 -26.02
N GLY A 35 -0.92 1.95 -25.69
CA GLY A 35 -1.44 0.93 -24.77
C GLY A 35 -1.33 1.35 -23.31
N TYR A 36 -2.20 0.82 -22.46
CA TYR A 36 -2.10 0.94 -21.00
C TYR A 36 -1.55 -0.35 -20.41
N GLY A 37 -0.69 -0.21 -19.41
CA GLY A 37 -0.30 -1.27 -18.49
C GLY A 37 -0.41 -0.76 -17.05
N TRP A 38 -0.43 -1.65 -16.08
CA TRP A 38 -0.49 -1.28 -14.67
C TRP A 38 0.37 -2.22 -13.83
N ASP A 39 0.90 -1.67 -12.75
CA ASP A 39 1.60 -2.40 -11.69
C ASP A 39 0.74 -2.35 -10.43
N ILE A 40 0.47 -3.51 -9.82
CA ILE A 40 -0.37 -3.65 -8.62
C ILE A 40 0.49 -4.22 -7.51
N GLN A 41 0.70 -3.44 -6.46
CA GLN A 41 1.46 -3.83 -5.28
C GLN A 41 0.51 -3.90 -4.09
N TYR A 42 0.44 -5.06 -3.43
CA TYR A 42 -0.36 -5.26 -2.23
C TYR A 42 0.54 -5.74 -1.09
N SER A 43 0.57 -4.95 -0.01
CA SER A 43 1.38 -5.24 1.18
C SER A 43 0.50 -5.90 2.23
N GLY A 44 0.30 -7.22 2.15
CA GLY A 44 -0.50 -7.98 3.11
C GLY A 44 0.16 -9.30 3.52
N THR A 45 -0.18 -9.81 4.69
CA THR A 45 0.35 -11.09 5.20
C THR A 45 -0.42 -12.31 4.71
N ASP A 46 -1.69 -12.15 4.33
CA ASP A 46 -2.51 -13.26 3.83
C ASP A 46 -2.43 -13.40 2.30
N LYS A 47 -2.02 -14.58 1.85
CA LYS A 47 -1.84 -14.88 0.43
C LYS A 47 -3.16 -14.92 -0.35
N LYS A 48 -4.26 -15.37 0.27
CA LYS A 48 -5.56 -15.46 -0.40
C LYS A 48 -6.14 -14.07 -0.61
N GLU A 49 -6.08 -13.22 0.40
CA GLU A 49 -6.46 -11.81 0.31
C GLU A 49 -5.62 -11.07 -0.73
N LEU A 50 -4.30 -11.30 -0.76
CA LEU A 50 -3.41 -10.71 -1.76
C LEU A 50 -3.84 -11.07 -3.19
N LEU A 51 -4.06 -12.36 -3.47
CA LEU A 51 -4.46 -12.81 -4.80
C LEU A 51 -5.85 -12.28 -5.18
N HIS A 52 -6.77 -12.21 -4.22
CA HIS A 52 -8.10 -11.67 -4.43
C HIS A 52 -8.04 -10.16 -4.76
N ALA A 53 -7.35 -9.37 -3.93
CA ALA A 53 -7.22 -7.92 -4.11
C ALA A 53 -6.54 -7.57 -5.44
N ILE A 54 -5.46 -8.27 -5.80
CA ILE A 54 -4.80 -8.06 -7.10
C ILE A 54 -5.72 -8.43 -8.26
N GLY A 55 -6.45 -9.55 -8.15
CA GLY A 55 -7.37 -10.00 -9.19
C GLY A 55 -8.55 -9.06 -9.42
N GLU A 56 -9.13 -8.52 -8.35
CA GLU A 56 -10.20 -7.51 -8.45
C GLU A 56 -9.71 -6.21 -9.06
N ALA A 57 -8.54 -5.72 -8.60
CA ALA A 57 -7.93 -4.53 -9.16
C ALA A 57 -7.59 -4.69 -10.66
N ASP A 58 -7.00 -5.84 -11.06
CA ASP A 58 -6.71 -6.12 -12.47
C ASP A 58 -8.00 -6.15 -13.31
N ARG A 59 -9.06 -6.82 -12.83
CA ARG A 59 -10.36 -6.87 -13.52
C ARG A 59 -10.93 -5.47 -13.74
N GLU A 60 -10.95 -4.63 -12.72
CA GLU A 60 -11.45 -3.25 -12.83
C GLU A 60 -10.64 -2.41 -13.83
N LEU A 61 -9.31 -2.56 -13.81
CA LEU A 61 -8.43 -1.84 -14.73
C LEU A 61 -8.63 -2.30 -16.18
N ARG A 62 -8.85 -3.59 -16.42
CA ARG A 62 -9.20 -4.11 -17.75
C ARG A 62 -10.54 -3.56 -18.23
N GLU A 63 -11.54 -3.54 -17.37
CA GLU A 63 -12.86 -3.03 -17.73
C GLU A 63 -12.78 -1.54 -18.12
N LYS A 64 -12.12 -0.74 -17.28
CA LYS A 64 -12.01 0.72 -17.49
C LYS A 64 -11.09 1.13 -18.64
N TYR A 65 -9.98 0.42 -18.87
CA TYR A 65 -8.94 0.86 -19.80
C TYR A 65 -8.78 -0.01 -21.05
N LEU A 66 -9.31 -1.24 -21.07
CA LEU A 66 -9.22 -2.15 -22.22
C LEU A 66 -10.59 -2.51 -22.82
N SER A 67 -11.65 -2.59 -22.01
CA SER A 67 -12.98 -3.01 -22.49
C SER A 67 -13.76 -1.87 -23.14
N GLU A 68 -13.62 -0.65 -22.61
CA GLU A 68 -14.01 0.54 -23.33
C GLU A 68 -12.78 1.05 -24.08
N GLY A 69 -12.85 1.16 -25.41
CA GLY A 69 -11.83 1.84 -26.23
C GLY A 69 -11.75 3.35 -25.97
N LEU A 70 -11.98 3.78 -24.72
CA LEU A 70 -11.96 5.15 -24.26
C LEU A 70 -10.52 5.59 -24.14
N CYS A 71 -10.10 6.25 -25.21
CA CYS A 71 -9.14 7.35 -25.19
C CYS A 71 -9.18 8.08 -23.83
N PRO A 72 -8.02 8.31 -23.18
CA PRO A 72 -8.01 9.06 -21.92
C PRO A 72 -8.62 10.45 -22.15
N PRO A 73 -9.27 11.04 -21.13
CA PRO A 73 -9.66 12.44 -21.22
C PRO A 73 -8.41 13.30 -21.50
N LYS A 74 -8.57 14.23 -22.46
CA LYS A 74 -7.53 15.16 -22.93
C LYS A 74 -6.99 16.04 -21.81
#